data_AF-A0A3P8WA52-F1
#
_entry.id   AF-A0A3P8WA52-F1
#
_cell.length_a   1.000
_cell.length_b   1.000
_cell.length_c   1.000
_cell.angle_alpha   90.00
_cell.angle_beta   90.00
_cell.angle_gamma   90.00
#
_symmetry.space_group_name_H-M   'P 1'
#
loop_
_entity.id
_entity.type
_entity.pdbx_description
1 polymer ?
#
loop_
_entity_poly.entity_id
_entity_poly.type
_entity_poly.pdbx_seq_one_letter_code
_entity_poly.pdbx_strand_id
1 'polypeptide(L)'
;MTLLQILQEFISICVQDPMLHKEDIWHTYVDYEICLHTNSMCFRKKTSCVRRRYSEFVWLRHCLGQNALIIELPKLPSWNPFFSLRNVGQVSQRMDGLQEFLEIVLQTPLLLSDSRLHLFLQSDLNITKIEKCARGKTRYTVAEAIQRSNLDYHHRFEDKASLLCLQCCC
;
A
#
# COMPACT_ATOMS: atom_id res chain seq x y z
N MET A 1 26.75 7.03 7.16
CA MET A 1 26.06 5.73 7.00
C MET A 1 27.11 4.70 6.60
N THR A 2 27.32 3.65 7.40
CA THR A 2 28.39 2.66 7.19
C THR A 2 28.01 1.64 6.10
N LEU A 3 29.00 1.07 5.41
CA LEU A 3 28.83 0.14 4.27
C LEU A 3 27.97 -1.10 4.62
N LEU A 4 27.99 -1.53 5.88
CA LEU A 4 27.19 -2.64 6.42
C LEU A 4 25.68 -2.35 6.41
N GLN A 5 25.28 -1.09 6.57
CA GLN A 5 23.87 -0.69 6.59
C GLN A 5 23.24 -0.71 5.18
N ILE A 6 24.06 -0.70 4.13
CA ILE A 6 23.62 -0.80 2.73
C ILE A 6 23.31 -2.27 2.35
N LEU A 7 23.93 -3.23 3.05
CA LEU A 7 23.81 -4.67 2.76
C LEU A 7 22.60 -5.33 3.43
N GLN A 8 22.06 -4.75 4.50
CA GLN A 8 20.89 -5.32 5.17
C GLN A 8 19.62 -5.02 4.36
N GLU A 9 18.86 -6.07 4.05
CA GLU A 9 17.56 -5.92 3.39
C GLU A 9 16.58 -5.20 4.33
N PHE A 10 15.87 -4.20 3.82
CA PHE A 10 14.83 -3.46 4.54
C PHE A 10 13.60 -3.25 3.65
N ILE A 11 12.43 -3.24 4.28
CA ILE A 11 11.17 -2.81 3.68
C ILE A 11 10.57 -1.79 4.66
N SER A 12 10.53 -0.53 4.25
CA SER A 12 9.90 0.55 4.99
C SER A 12 8.58 0.91 4.31
N ILE A 13 7.52 1.04 5.10
CA ILE A 13 6.20 1.44 4.63
C ILE A 13 5.60 2.48 5.56
N CYS A 14 4.92 3.46 4.99
CA CYS A 14 4.17 4.47 5.73
C CYS A 14 2.77 4.63 5.12
N VAL A 15 1.76 4.80 5.97
CA VAL A 15 0.40 5.16 5.56
C VAL A 15 0.11 6.55 6.10
N GLN A 16 -0.16 7.50 5.22
CA GLN A 16 -0.19 8.92 5.55
C GLN A 16 -1.23 9.70 4.72
N ASP A 17 -1.26 11.01 4.92
CA ASP A 17 -2.00 11.98 4.12
C ASP A 17 -3.46 11.55 3.81
N PRO A 18 -4.32 11.43 4.83
CA PRO A 18 -5.70 11.05 4.61
C PRO A 18 -6.43 12.13 3.80
N MET A 19 -6.99 11.78 2.63
CA MET A 19 -7.75 12.70 1.79
C MET A 19 -9.22 12.32 1.72
N LEU A 20 -10.08 13.31 1.93
CA LEU A 20 -11.53 13.17 1.75
C LEU A 20 -11.90 13.43 0.29
N HIS A 21 -12.40 12.39 -0.37
CA HIS A 21 -12.94 12.46 -1.72
C HIS A 21 -14.45 12.60 -1.68
N LYS A 22 -14.98 13.48 -2.53
CA LYS A 22 -16.42 13.65 -2.76
C LYS A 22 -16.65 13.40 -4.24
N GLU A 23 -16.97 12.15 -4.60
CA GLU A 23 -17.38 11.85 -5.98
C GLU A 23 -18.80 12.38 -6.20
N ASP A 24 -19.72 12.11 -5.27
CA ASP A 24 -21.11 12.61 -5.24
C ASP A 24 -21.64 12.68 -3.80
N ILE A 25 -22.87 13.18 -3.60
CA ILE A 25 -23.56 13.35 -2.30
C ILE A 25 -23.51 12.06 -1.45
N TRP A 26 -23.57 10.89 -2.09
CA TRP A 26 -23.59 9.56 -1.45
C TRP A 26 -22.26 8.81 -1.52
N HIS A 27 -21.31 9.30 -2.32
CA HIS A 27 -20.04 8.63 -2.62
C HIS A 27 -18.87 9.44 -2.06
N THR A 28 -18.95 9.74 -0.76
CA THR A 28 -17.83 10.33 -0.02
C THR A 28 -17.01 9.22 0.63
N TYR A 29 -15.69 9.24 0.44
CA TYR A 29 -14.77 8.30 1.08
C TYR A 29 -13.45 8.96 1.46
N VAL A 30 -12.69 8.29 2.33
CA VAL A 30 -11.32 8.67 2.65
C VAL A 30 -10.39 7.61 2.09
N ASP A 31 -9.35 8.05 1.41
CA ASP A 31 -8.20 7.22 1.06
C ASP A 31 -6.96 7.71 1.81
N TYR A 32 -5.92 6.89 1.76
CA TYR A 32 -4.64 7.12 2.40
C TYR A 32 -3.55 6.94 1.36
N GLU A 33 -2.52 7.78 1.44
CA GLU A 33 -1.28 7.57 0.71
C GLU A 33 -0.49 6.44 1.38
N ILE A 34 -0.01 5.49 0.57
CA ILE A 34 0.89 4.43 0.99
C ILE A 34 2.23 4.68 0.31
N CYS A 35 3.27 4.91 1.10
CA CYS A 35 4.63 5.13 0.63
C CYS A 35 5.48 3.91 1.01
N LEU A 36 6.08 3.24 0.02
CA LEU A 36 6.98 2.12 0.20
C LEU A 36 8.38 2.52 -0.24
N HIS A 37 9.39 2.19 0.58
CA HIS A 37 10.81 2.31 0.27
C HIS A 37 11.53 1.03 0.70
N THR A 38 12.28 0.42 -0.21
CA THR A 38 12.93 -0.87 0.04
C THR A 38 14.13 -1.10 -0.85
N ASN A 39 15.12 -1.84 -0.35
CA ASN A 39 16.17 -2.46 -1.18
C ASN A 39 15.88 -3.94 -1.52
N SER A 40 14.81 -4.54 -0.99
CA SER A 40 14.43 -5.93 -1.19
C SER A 40 14.22 -6.28 -2.66
N MET A 41 14.56 -7.52 -3.02
CA MET A 41 14.36 -8.06 -4.37
C MET A 41 12.94 -8.59 -4.58
N CYS A 42 12.14 -8.70 -3.53
CA CYS A 42 10.72 -9.05 -3.63
C CYS A 42 9.92 -7.97 -4.38
N PHE A 43 10.40 -6.72 -4.38
CA PHE A 43 9.69 -5.58 -4.96
C PHE A 43 10.30 -5.14 -6.29
N ARG A 44 9.43 -4.81 -7.24
CA ARG A 44 9.85 -4.41 -8.59
C ARG A 44 10.38 -2.97 -8.63
N LYS A 45 9.74 -2.06 -7.89
CA LYS A 45 10.20 -0.69 -7.66
C LYS A 45 10.81 -0.58 -6.26
N LYS A 46 11.89 0.20 -6.13
CA LYS A 46 12.54 0.50 -4.86
C LYS A 46 11.78 1.55 -4.04
N THR A 47 11.05 2.42 -4.73
CA THR A 47 10.11 3.37 -4.15
C THR A 47 8.78 3.32 -4.89
N SER A 48 7.67 3.44 -4.16
CA SER A 48 6.34 3.60 -4.76
C SER A 48 5.41 4.35 -3.82
N CYS A 49 4.60 5.25 -4.37
CA CYS A 49 3.51 5.91 -3.67
C CYS A 49 2.20 5.63 -4.41
N VAL A 50 1.20 5.13 -3.69
CA VAL A 50 -0.15 4.83 -4.21
C VAL A 50 -1.20 5.29 -3.23
N ARG A 51 -2.43 5.53 -3.68
CA ARG A 51 -3.53 5.88 -2.79
C ARG A 51 -4.55 4.74 -2.73
N ARG A 52 -4.97 4.38 -1.52
CA ARG A 52 -5.89 3.27 -1.26
C ARG A 52 -6.90 3.62 -0.19
N ARG A 53 -8.15 3.19 -0.38
CA ARG A 53 -9.22 3.34 0.64
C ARG A 53 -9.37 2.08 1.48
N TYR A 54 -9.95 2.22 2.67
CA TYR A 54 -10.13 1.11 3.62
C TYR A 54 -10.79 -0.15 3.02
N SER A 55 -11.81 0.01 2.16
CA SER A 55 -12.48 -1.14 1.55
C SER A 55 -11.57 -1.95 0.61
N GLU A 56 -10.55 -1.33 0.02
CA GLU A 56 -9.54 -2.05 -0.77
C GLU A 56 -8.57 -2.83 0.12
N PHE A 57 -8.27 -2.35 1.33
CA PHE A 57 -7.51 -3.12 2.32
C PHE A 57 -8.29 -4.35 2.80
N VAL A 58 -9.61 -4.21 3.01
CA VAL A 58 -10.50 -5.34 3.33
C VAL A 58 -10.44 -6.39 2.21
N TRP A 59 -10.51 -5.94 0.96
CA TRP A 59 -10.36 -6.81 -0.20
C TRP A 59 -8.98 -7.49 -0.25
N LEU A 60 -7.90 -6.75 -0.01
CA LEU A 60 -6.53 -7.29 0.01
C LEU A 60 -6.39 -8.36 1.09
N ARG A 61 -6.81 -8.09 2.32
CA ARG A 61 -6.77 -9.05 3.42
C ARG A 61 -7.54 -10.33 3.08
N HIS A 62 -8.73 -10.20 2.47
CA HIS A 62 -9.49 -11.35 2.01
C HIS A 62 -8.71 -12.18 0.98
N CYS A 63 -8.11 -11.52 -0.02
CA CYS A 63 -7.32 -12.18 -1.06
C CYS A 63 -6.11 -12.92 -0.51
N LEU A 64 -5.36 -12.29 0.40
CA LEU A 64 -4.22 -12.92 1.08
C LEU A 64 -4.67 -14.16 1.88
N GLY A 65 -5.86 -14.11 2.49
CA GLY A 65 -6.38 -15.20 3.30
C GLY A 65 -6.74 -16.44 2.50
N GLN A 66 -7.14 -16.27 1.24
CA GLN A 66 -7.39 -17.40 0.34
C GLN A 66 -6.12 -18.14 -0.06
N ASN A 67 -4.96 -17.46 -0.05
CA ASN A 67 -3.68 -18.03 -0.44
C ASN A 67 -2.84 -18.53 0.75
N ALA A 68 -3.19 -18.17 1.99
CA ALA A 68 -2.40 -18.43 3.18
C ALA A 68 -3.22 -19.14 4.27
N LEU A 69 -3.80 -20.31 3.94
CA LEU A 69 -4.75 -21.05 4.79
C LEU A 69 -4.23 -21.43 6.20
N ILE A 70 -2.92 -21.38 6.42
CA ILE A 70 -2.26 -21.76 7.69
C ILE A 70 -1.80 -20.51 8.48
N ILE A 71 -1.75 -19.33 7.86
CA ILE A 71 -1.20 -18.12 8.48
C ILE A 71 -2.33 -17.29 9.09
N GLU A 72 -2.16 -16.90 10.37
CA GLU A 72 -3.02 -15.89 10.98
C GLU A 72 -2.71 -14.52 10.38
N LEU A 73 -3.61 -14.00 9.55
CA LEU A 73 -3.45 -12.68 8.95
C LEU A 73 -3.70 -11.57 9.98
N PRO A 74 -2.87 -10.50 9.98
CA PRO A 74 -3.08 -9.35 10.85
C PRO A 74 -4.49 -8.80 10.67
N LYS A 75 -5.06 -8.33 11.78
CA LYS A 75 -6.40 -7.75 11.78
C LYS A 75 -6.31 -6.35 11.19
N LEU A 76 -7.31 -5.99 10.38
CA LEU A 76 -7.50 -4.60 10.00
C LEU A 76 -8.09 -3.84 11.20
N PRO A 77 -7.90 -2.51 11.27
CA PRO A 77 -8.61 -1.68 12.23
C PRO A 77 -10.12 -1.94 12.08
N SER A 78 -10.81 -2.05 13.22
CA SER A 78 -12.18 -2.54 13.27
C SER A 78 -13.10 -1.73 12.36
N TRP A 79 -14.00 -2.45 11.68
CA TRP A 79 -15.09 -1.80 10.96
C TRP A 79 -16.01 -1.14 12.00
N ASN A 80 -15.95 0.19 12.09
CA ASN A 80 -16.80 0.97 12.98
C ASN A 80 -18.05 1.43 12.22
N PRO A 81 -19.26 0.96 12.57
CA PRO A 81 -20.50 1.39 11.93
C PRO A 81 -20.80 2.89 12.13
N PHE A 82 -20.22 3.51 13.15
CA PHE A 82 -20.30 4.95 13.44
C PHE A 82 -19.04 5.71 13.03
N PHE A 83 -18.29 5.18 12.06
CA PHE A 83 -17.10 5.86 11.55
C PHE A 83 -17.48 7.17 10.85
N SER A 84 -16.96 8.29 11.36
CA SER A 84 -17.11 9.60 10.76
C SER A 84 -15.87 9.97 9.96
N LEU A 85 -16.04 10.12 8.65
CA LEU A 85 -14.98 10.58 7.73
C LEU A 85 -14.47 11.99 8.06
N ARG A 86 -15.20 12.76 8.88
CA ARG A 86 -14.82 14.10 9.34
C ARG A 86 -14.15 14.11 10.72
N ASN A 87 -14.16 12.99 11.43
CA ASN A 87 -13.51 12.89 12.72
C ASN A 87 -12.03 12.55 12.50
N VAL A 88 -11.17 13.56 12.64
CA VAL A 88 -9.72 13.44 12.44
C VAL A 88 -9.10 12.35 13.33
N GLY A 89 -9.56 12.22 14.58
CA GLY A 89 -9.07 11.18 15.50
C GLY A 89 -9.39 9.77 15.02
N GLN A 90 -10.62 9.53 14.53
CA GLN A 90 -10.99 8.22 13.97
C GLN A 90 -10.25 7.92 12.66
N VAL A 91 -10.07 8.93 11.81
CA VAL A 91 -9.33 8.81 10.55
C VAL A 91 -7.85 8.48 10.81
N SER A 92 -7.22 9.14 11.78
CA SER A 92 -5.83 8.88 12.20
C SER A 92 -5.69 7.49 12.81
N GLN A 93 -6.57 7.10 13.74
CA GLN A 93 -6.52 5.77 14.35
C GLN A 93 -6.66 4.65 13.30
N ARG A 94 -7.52 4.87 12.28
CA ARG A 94 -7.61 3.93 11.16
C ARG A 94 -6.31 3.92 10.35
N MET A 95 -5.71 5.08 10.08
CA MET A 95 -4.44 5.18 9.36
C MET A 95 -3.33 4.36 10.05
N ASP A 96 -3.19 4.52 11.37
CA ASP A 96 -2.18 3.81 12.17
C ASP A 96 -2.39 2.29 12.08
N GLY A 97 -3.64 1.83 12.23
CA GLY A 97 -3.95 0.39 12.10
C GLY A 97 -3.78 -0.16 10.68
N LEU A 98 -3.91 0.69 9.65
CA LEU A 98 -3.61 0.29 8.26
C LEU A 98 -2.10 0.18 8.04
N GLN A 99 -1.29 1.05 8.67
CA GLN A 99 0.16 0.94 8.64
C GLN A 99 0.63 -0.33 9.35
N GLU A 100 0.18 -0.56 10.59
CA GLU A 100 0.51 -1.77 11.36
C GLU A 100 0.16 -3.04 10.59
N PHE A 101 -1.03 -3.08 9.96
CA PHE A 101 -1.44 -4.19 9.10
C PHE A 101 -0.41 -4.46 7.99
N LEU A 102 0.05 -3.43 7.28
CA LEU A 102 1.03 -3.58 6.19
C LEU A 102 2.41 -3.97 6.72
N GLU A 103 2.87 -3.36 7.81
CA GLU A 103 4.15 -3.71 8.44
C GLU A 103 4.21 -5.20 8.78
N ILE A 104 3.14 -5.76 9.37
CA ILE A 104 3.06 -7.20 9.69
C ILE A 104 2.98 -8.06 8.41
N VAL A 105 2.17 -7.66 7.42
CA VAL A 105 2.06 -8.39 6.14
C VAL A 105 3.42 -8.48 5.45
N LEU A 106 4.18 -7.38 5.43
CA LEU A 106 5.46 -7.28 4.74
C LEU A 106 6.60 -8.04 5.44
N GLN A 107 6.44 -8.36 6.73
CA GLN A 107 7.36 -9.24 7.46
C GLN A 107 7.10 -10.74 7.18
N THR A 108 6.03 -11.10 6.47
CA THR A 108 5.65 -12.49 6.21
C THR A 108 6.05 -12.92 4.78
N PRO A 109 7.10 -13.74 4.58
CA PRO A 109 7.62 -14.06 3.25
C PRO A 109 6.60 -14.72 2.31
N LEU A 110 5.69 -15.54 2.84
CA LEU A 110 4.65 -16.16 2.01
C LEU A 110 3.71 -15.12 1.39
N LEU A 111 3.36 -14.06 2.13
CA LEU A 111 2.48 -13.00 1.64
C LEU A 111 3.16 -12.14 0.59
N LEU A 112 4.49 -11.96 0.69
CA LEU A 112 5.31 -11.29 -0.32
C LEU A 112 5.34 -12.02 -1.67
N SER A 113 4.90 -13.28 -1.75
CA SER A 113 4.77 -13.99 -3.02
C SER A 113 3.48 -13.65 -3.79
N ASP A 114 2.48 -13.01 -3.15
CA ASP A 114 1.20 -12.71 -3.77
C ASP A 114 1.27 -11.49 -4.68
N SER A 115 1.09 -11.71 -5.99
CA SER A 115 1.11 -10.62 -6.98
C SER A 115 0.08 -9.51 -6.71
N ARG A 116 -1.03 -9.80 -6.02
CA ARG A 116 -2.05 -8.79 -5.69
C ARG A 116 -1.55 -7.80 -4.65
N LEU A 117 -0.68 -8.23 -3.72
CA LEU A 117 -0.01 -7.34 -2.78
C LEU A 117 0.89 -6.34 -3.52
N HIS A 118 1.70 -6.85 -4.46
CA HIS A 118 2.59 -6.00 -5.27
C HIS A 118 1.83 -5.01 -6.13
N LEU A 119 0.77 -5.44 -6.79
CA LEU A 119 -0.08 -4.54 -7.56
C LEU A 119 -0.80 -3.51 -6.67
N PHE A 120 -1.22 -3.91 -5.48
CA PHE A 120 -1.86 -3.03 -4.52
C PHE A 120 -0.91 -1.90 -4.07
N LEU A 121 0.34 -2.24 -3.77
CA LEU A 121 1.36 -1.32 -3.25
C LEU A 121 2.10 -0.51 -4.33
N GLN A 122 2.23 -1.05 -5.54
CA GLN A 122 3.12 -0.49 -6.57
C GLN A 122 2.39 -0.09 -7.87
N SER A 123 1.05 -0.13 -7.93
CA SER A 123 0.30 0.29 -9.11
C SER A 123 -0.98 1.07 -8.81
N ASP A 124 -1.42 1.91 -9.75
CA ASP A 124 -2.68 2.67 -9.68
C ASP A 124 -3.90 1.85 -10.13
N LEU A 125 -3.75 0.53 -10.28
CA LEU A 125 -4.86 -0.34 -10.68
C LEU A 125 -5.91 -0.42 -9.56
N ASN A 126 -7.19 -0.27 -9.91
CA ASN A 126 -8.28 -0.60 -9.00
C ASN A 126 -8.38 -2.13 -8.77
N ILE A 127 -9.05 -2.54 -7.69
CA ILE A 127 -9.14 -3.95 -7.26
C ILE A 127 -9.63 -4.91 -8.36
N THR A 128 -10.55 -4.46 -9.23
CA THR A 128 -11.06 -5.28 -10.35
C THR A 128 -9.97 -5.53 -11.40
N LYS A 129 -9.16 -4.52 -11.72
CA LYS A 129 -8.02 -4.65 -12.63
C LYS A 129 -6.89 -5.46 -12.01
N ILE A 130 -6.64 -5.32 -10.71
CA ILE A 130 -5.67 -6.14 -9.98
C ILE A 130 -6.06 -7.62 -10.08
N GLU A 131 -7.30 -7.97 -9.77
CA GLU A 131 -7.77 -9.36 -9.79
C GLU A 131 -7.68 -9.97 -11.21
N LYS A 132 -8.06 -9.20 -12.24
CA LYS A 132 -7.90 -9.64 -13.63
C LYS A 132 -6.44 -9.86 -13.99
N CYS A 133 -5.54 -8.97 -13.56
CA CYS A 133 -4.11 -9.07 -13.85
C CYS A 133 -3.47 -10.28 -13.16
N ALA A 134 -3.73 -10.47 -11.87
CA ALA A 134 -3.23 -11.60 -11.09
C ALA A 134 -3.69 -12.97 -11.65
N ARG A 135 -4.86 -13.02 -12.28
CA ARG A 135 -5.39 -14.23 -12.96
C ARG A 135 -4.94 -14.38 -14.42
N GLY A 136 -4.07 -13.51 -14.93
CA GLY A 136 -3.63 -13.54 -16.33
C GLY A 136 -4.72 -13.16 -17.34
N LYS A 137 -5.75 -12.41 -16.92
CA LYS A 137 -6.90 -11.98 -17.76
C LYS A 137 -6.76 -10.55 -18.30
N THR A 138 -5.56 -9.99 -18.30
CA THR A 138 -5.23 -8.67 -18.86
C THR A 138 -4.28 -8.81 -20.03
N ARG A 139 -4.19 -7.77 -20.88
CA ARG A 139 -3.21 -7.71 -21.98
C ARG A 139 -1.79 -7.33 -21.53
N TYR A 140 -1.61 -7.09 -20.24
CA TYR A 140 -0.35 -6.72 -19.62
C TYR A 140 -0.09 -7.62 -18.41
N THR A 141 1.18 -7.86 -18.13
CA THR A 141 1.66 -8.62 -16.97
C THR A 141 1.68 -7.77 -15.71
N VAL A 142 1.86 -8.42 -14.55
CA VAL A 142 2.09 -7.75 -13.26
C VAL A 142 3.27 -6.78 -13.34
N ALA A 143 4.38 -7.21 -13.93
CA ALA A 143 5.58 -6.40 -14.07
C ALA A 143 5.34 -5.16 -14.94
N GLU A 144 4.64 -5.31 -16.07
CA GLU A 144 4.28 -4.18 -16.93
C GLU A 144 3.33 -3.21 -16.23
N ALA A 145 2.35 -3.71 -15.47
CA ALA A 145 1.43 -2.86 -14.70
C ALA A 145 2.18 -2.00 -13.66
N ILE A 146 3.13 -2.61 -12.93
CA ILE A 146 3.95 -1.90 -11.94
C ILE A 146 4.93 -0.95 -12.62
N GLN A 147 5.48 -1.30 -13.78
CA GLN A 147 6.39 -0.40 -14.50
C GLN A 147 5.67 0.82 -15.08
N ARG A 148 4.43 0.65 -15.55
CA ARG A 148 3.62 1.73 -16.15
C ARG A 148 2.95 2.64 -15.12
N SER A 149 2.75 2.18 -13.88
CA SER A 149 2.19 3.02 -12.82
C SER A 149 3.14 4.18 -12.53
N ASN A 150 2.58 5.38 -12.36
CA ASN A 150 3.27 6.63 -12.04
C ASN A 150 4.76 6.74 -12.45
N LEU A 151 5.01 7.03 -13.72
CA LEU A 151 6.14 7.88 -14.12
C LEU A 151 5.93 9.34 -13.66
N ASP A 152 4.69 9.72 -13.30
CA ASP A 152 4.25 11.10 -13.08
C ASP A 152 4.56 11.68 -11.68
N TYR A 153 4.99 10.84 -10.73
CA TYR A 153 5.45 11.31 -9.42
C TYR A 153 6.95 11.68 -9.39
N HIS A 154 7.72 11.29 -10.41
CA HIS A 154 9.15 11.63 -10.48
C HIS A 154 9.35 13.17 -10.54
N HIS A 155 8.44 13.90 -11.20
CA HIS A 155 8.49 15.36 -11.31
C HIS A 155 8.10 16.09 -10.01
N ARG A 156 7.49 15.42 -9.03
CA ARG A 156 7.21 15.99 -7.69
C ARG A 156 8.25 15.58 -6.64
N PHE A 157 9.04 14.56 -6.93
CA PHE A 157 10.05 14.02 -6.02
C PHE A 157 11.44 14.63 -6.22
N GLU A 158 11.79 15.11 -7.42
CA GLU A 158 13.11 15.72 -7.66
C GLU A 158 13.35 17.03 -6.90
N ASP A 159 12.30 17.75 -6.48
CA ASP A 159 12.47 19.01 -5.73
C ASP A 159 12.34 18.89 -4.20
N LYS A 160 11.90 17.76 -3.63
CA LYS A 160 11.68 17.65 -2.16
C LYS A 160 11.94 16.30 -1.49
N ALA A 161 12.27 15.24 -2.23
CA ALA A 161 12.18 13.88 -1.67
C ALA A 161 13.47 13.24 -1.17
N SER A 162 14.58 13.96 -1.12
CA SER A 162 15.77 13.50 -0.41
C SER A 162 15.74 13.87 1.09
N LEU A 163 14.78 14.68 1.54
CA LEU A 163 14.74 15.20 2.92
C LEU A 163 13.47 14.79 3.68
N LEU A 164 12.27 14.81 3.06
CA LEU A 164 11.03 14.57 3.81
C LEU A 164 10.69 13.09 4.04
N CYS A 165 10.97 12.20 3.09
CA CYS A 165 10.69 10.76 3.28
C CYS A 165 11.67 10.09 4.27
N LEU A 166 12.86 10.69 4.48
CA LEU A 166 13.82 10.27 5.50
C LEU A 166 13.54 10.90 6.87
N GLN A 167 12.81 12.02 6.95
CA GLN A 167 12.48 12.68 8.22
C GLN A 167 11.27 12.08 8.94
N CYS A 168 10.44 11.27 8.29
CA CYS A 168 9.32 10.59 8.94
C CYS A 168 9.67 9.17 9.45
N CYS A 169 10.87 8.67 9.18
CA CYS A 169 11.32 7.34 9.60
C CYS A 169 12.52 7.36 10.59
N CYS A 170 12.79 8.50 11.23
CA CYS A 170 13.75 8.63 12.33
C CYS A 170 13.04 9.10 13.60
#